data_AF-A0A2I1K2D1-F1
#
_entry.id   AF-A0A2I1K2D1-F1
#
_cell.length_a   1.000
_cell.length_b   1.000
_cell.length_c   1.000
_cell.angle_alpha   90.00
_cell.angle_beta   90.00
_cell.angle_gamma   90.00
#
_symmetry.space_group_name_H-M   'P 1'
#
loop_
_entity.id
_entity.type
_entity.pdbx_description
1 polymer ?
#
loop_
_entity_poly.entity_id
_entity_poly.type
_entity_poly.pdbx_seq_one_letter_code
_entity_poly.pdbx_strand_id
1 'polypeptide(L)'
;MFLAEEINVRVKHKGMTSGEWKLSPVILLERELGVATDTGEVRVGNGTDKWSALPIIKGAKGDKGESVTVSKMSKDSRGNTIIKFSDGETVTIEKGDKGDSITVSSHKKDRQGNTVINFSDGSNVTVDKGDSIKVESTSTDSKGNTLVKFSDGSSATIAKGEKGDPLKFEDLTQEQINQIKAKDVDMSNYATKDDLAKVDVSSQLEGYAKKDHTHEIEDVDGLQTELDGKANKSDLSSIDMSGYAKATDLDKKANSTHTHEISDINGLQTKLDDKAERNHTHAQYLTVVDADKRYSKDNNSVQLKVMSEDEFNRLSVKNSNCFYLVV
;
A
#
# COMPACT_ATOMS: atom_id res chain seq x y z
N MET A 1 -28.26 -1.36 30.31
CA MET A 1 -27.71 -0.73 31.53
C MET A 1 -26.38 -1.41 31.80
N PHE A 2 -25.27 -0.80 31.40
CA PHE A 2 -23.94 -1.37 31.65
C PHE A 2 -23.54 -1.01 33.10
N LEU A 3 -23.30 -2.04 33.91
CA LEU A 3 -22.77 -1.88 35.27
C LEU A 3 -21.27 -1.60 35.15
N ALA A 4 -20.82 -0.46 35.67
CA ALA A 4 -19.40 -0.15 35.79
C ALA A 4 -18.83 -0.87 37.02
N GLU A 5 -17.72 -1.59 36.83
CA GLU A 5 -16.98 -2.23 37.90
C GLU A 5 -15.87 -1.28 38.37
N GLU A 6 -15.89 -0.89 39.65
CA GLU A 6 -14.84 -0.07 40.26
C GLU A 6 -13.89 -0.95 41.08
N ILE A 7 -12.64 -1.05 40.63
CA ILE A 7 -11.57 -1.76 41.34
C ILE A 7 -10.72 -0.74 42.10
N ASN A 8 -10.71 -0.84 43.43
CA ASN A 8 -9.89 -0.01 44.29
C ASN A 8 -8.45 -0.55 44.36
N VAL A 9 -7.50 0.12 43.69
CA VAL A 9 -6.07 -0.25 43.71
C VAL A 9 -5.28 0.73 44.57
N ARG A 10 -4.44 0.21 45.48
CA ARG A 10 -3.46 1.00 46.23
C ARG A 10 -2.06 0.78 45.63
N VAL A 11 -1.58 1.77 44.89
CA VAL A 11 -0.24 1.73 44.27
C VAL A 11 0.81 2.19 45.29
N LYS A 12 1.90 1.44 45.42
CA LYS A 12 3.11 1.87 46.15
C LYS A 12 4.16 2.27 45.13
N HIS A 13 4.71 3.48 45.30
CA HIS A 13 5.76 4.02 44.45
C HIS A 13 7.14 3.86 45.09
N LYS A 14 8.20 3.96 44.29
CA LYS A 14 9.57 3.85 44.80
C LYS A 14 9.89 5.05 45.68
N GLY A 15 10.38 4.80 46.90
CA GLY A 15 10.66 5.88 47.86
C GLY A 15 11.89 5.61 48.71
N MET A 16 12.67 6.67 48.92
CA MET A 16 13.84 6.75 49.82
C MET A 16 13.99 8.22 50.25
N THR A 17 14.89 8.54 51.17
CA THR A 17 15.12 9.94 51.58
C THR A 17 15.74 10.77 50.43
N SER A 18 15.61 12.09 50.48
CA SER A 18 16.21 13.00 49.49
C SER A 18 17.74 12.85 49.40
N GLY A 19 18.39 12.54 50.54
CA GLY A 19 19.82 12.24 50.59
C GLY A 19 20.18 10.94 49.86
N GLU A 20 19.41 9.88 50.10
CA GLU A 20 19.61 8.58 49.44
C GLU A 20 19.36 8.66 47.94
N TRP A 21 18.32 9.39 47.51
CA TRP A 21 18.01 9.60 46.10
C TRP A 21 19.15 10.27 45.32
N LYS A 22 19.87 11.22 45.93
CA LYS A 22 21.00 11.91 45.29
C LYS A 22 22.20 10.99 45.03
N LEU A 23 22.40 10.01 45.89
CA LEU A 23 23.50 9.04 45.81
C LEU A 23 23.10 7.77 45.04
N SER A 24 21.80 7.58 44.83
CA SER A 24 21.25 6.39 44.19
C SER A 24 21.63 6.29 42.71
N PRO A 25 22.01 5.10 42.22
CA PRO A 25 22.18 4.84 40.79
C PRO A 25 20.84 4.65 40.06
N VAL A 26 19.71 4.65 40.78
CA VAL A 26 18.39 4.39 40.21
C VAL A 26 17.98 5.49 39.25
N ILE A 27 17.69 5.09 38.02
CA ILE A 27 16.98 5.90 37.02
C ILE A 27 15.52 5.44 37.06
N LEU A 28 14.61 6.36 37.35
CA LEU A 28 13.18 6.09 37.32
C LEU A 28 12.76 5.88 35.87
N LEU A 29 11.98 4.83 35.62
CA LEU A 29 11.42 4.59 34.30
C LEU A 29 10.58 5.79 33.87
N GLU A 30 10.41 5.92 32.56
CA GLU A 30 9.55 6.95 32.04
C GLU A 30 8.14 6.86 32.64
N ARG A 31 7.66 7.98 33.20
CA ARG A 31 6.38 8.12 33.91
C ARG A 31 6.31 7.42 35.28
N GLU A 32 7.39 6.80 35.74
CA GLU A 32 7.46 6.23 37.09
C GLU A 32 7.54 7.35 38.13
N LEU A 33 6.66 7.31 39.14
CA LEU A 33 6.70 8.22 40.27
C LEU A 33 7.74 7.74 41.29
N GLY A 34 8.62 8.64 41.70
CA GLY A 34 9.48 8.46 42.85
C GLY A 34 9.17 9.50 43.94
N VAL A 35 9.34 9.09 45.20
CA VAL A 35 9.00 9.91 46.37
C VAL A 35 10.21 10.04 47.30
N ALA A 36 10.58 11.28 47.64
CA ALA A 36 11.49 11.55 48.75
C ALA A 36 10.72 11.46 50.07
N THR A 37 10.98 10.43 50.87
CA THR A 37 10.14 10.08 52.04
C THR A 37 10.26 11.05 53.21
N ASP A 38 11.36 11.81 53.28
CA ASP A 38 11.67 12.80 54.31
C ASP A 38 11.14 14.20 53.98
N THR A 39 11.18 14.60 52.71
CA THR A 39 10.74 15.94 52.26
C THR A 39 9.36 15.94 51.62
N GLY A 40 8.83 14.77 51.23
CA GLY A 40 7.62 14.65 50.45
C GLY A 40 7.76 15.12 48.99
N GLU A 41 8.98 15.38 48.51
CA GLU A 41 9.20 15.75 47.11
C GLU A 41 8.87 14.57 46.19
N VAL A 42 8.07 14.84 45.15
CA VAL A 42 7.71 13.84 44.14
C VAL A 42 8.32 14.27 42.81
N ARG A 43 8.92 13.30 42.10
CA ARG A 43 9.44 13.48 40.75
C ARG A 43 8.94 12.35 39.86
N VAL A 44 8.83 12.63 38.56
CA VAL A 44 8.50 11.62 37.54
C VAL A 44 9.74 11.34 36.73
N GLY A 45 10.07 10.05 36.57
CA GLY A 45 11.15 9.59 35.71
C GLY A 45 10.90 9.89 34.25
N ASN A 46 11.98 10.16 33.52
CA ASN A 46 12.02 10.24 32.06
C ASN A 46 12.81 9.08 31.44
N GLY A 47 13.16 8.07 32.23
CA GLY A 47 13.89 6.88 31.78
C GLY A 47 15.40 7.08 31.60
N THR A 48 15.93 8.30 31.75
CA THR A 48 17.34 8.61 31.45
C THR A 48 18.04 9.39 32.56
N ASP A 49 17.37 10.38 33.14
CA ASP A 49 17.95 11.27 34.14
C ASP A 49 17.91 10.69 35.55
N LYS A 50 18.95 11.00 36.32
CA LYS A 50 18.99 10.72 37.76
C LYS A 50 18.03 11.65 38.51
N TRP A 51 17.57 11.20 39.68
CA TRP A 51 16.66 11.93 40.56
C TRP A 51 16.91 13.44 40.62
N SER A 52 18.16 13.85 40.88
CA SER A 52 18.55 15.26 41.03
C SER A 52 18.27 16.14 39.82
N ALA A 53 18.31 15.58 38.61
CA ALA A 53 18.06 16.29 37.35
C ALA A 53 16.58 16.29 36.94
N LEU A 54 15.75 15.45 37.54
CA LEU A 54 14.31 15.40 37.25
C LEU A 54 13.58 16.63 37.84
N PRO A 55 12.58 17.19 37.12
CA PRO A 55 11.77 18.29 37.62
C PRO A 55 10.93 17.86 38.83
N ILE A 56 10.80 18.75 39.81
CA ILE A 56 9.97 18.53 41.00
C ILE A 56 8.51 18.76 40.61
N ILE A 57 7.66 17.78 40.93
CA ILE A 57 6.20 17.93 40.86
C ILE A 57 5.75 18.43 42.23
N LYS A 58 5.69 19.75 42.38
CA LYS A 58 5.17 20.40 43.57
C LYS A 58 4.04 21.33 43.15
N GLY A 59 2.84 21.06 43.63
CA GLY A 59 1.77 22.06 43.61
C GLY A 59 2.21 23.30 44.39
N ALA A 60 1.55 24.44 44.17
CA ALA A 60 1.77 25.59 45.05
C ALA A 60 1.65 25.12 46.50
N LYS A 61 2.67 25.42 47.31
CA LYS A 61 2.57 25.14 48.75
C LYS A 61 1.33 25.90 49.22
N GLY A 62 0.33 25.17 49.72
CA GLY A 62 -0.84 25.81 50.34
C GLY A 62 -0.36 26.82 51.36
N ASP A 63 -1.04 27.96 51.44
CA ASP A 63 -0.69 28.99 52.39
C ASP A 63 -0.53 28.35 53.77
N LYS A 64 0.52 28.74 54.50
CA LYS A 64 0.64 28.30 55.90
C LYS A 64 -0.64 28.76 56.58
N GLY A 65 -1.43 27.81 57.07
CA GLY A 65 -2.56 28.13 57.93
C GLY A 65 -2.08 29.07 59.02
N GLU A 66 -2.75 30.22 59.17
CA GLU A 66 -2.39 31.17 60.20
C GLU A 66 -2.50 30.47 61.55
N SER A 67 -1.37 30.35 62.23
CA SER A 67 -1.36 29.73 63.55
C SER A 67 -2.11 30.65 64.49
N VAL A 68 -3.14 30.13 65.14
CA VAL A 68 -3.82 30.85 66.20
C VAL A 68 -2.82 31.02 67.36
N THR A 69 -2.49 32.26 67.67
CA THR A 69 -1.58 32.62 68.76
C THR A 69 -2.33 33.40 69.83
N VAL A 70 -1.78 33.45 71.05
CA VAL A 70 -2.36 34.32 72.09
C VAL A 70 -2.05 35.77 71.73
N SER A 71 -3.07 36.52 71.32
CA SER A 71 -2.96 37.92 70.94
C SER A 71 -2.88 38.84 72.17
N LYS A 72 -3.60 38.48 73.25
CA LYS A 72 -3.58 39.24 74.50
C LYS A 72 -3.96 38.37 75.69
N MET A 73 -3.28 38.57 76.81
CA MET A 73 -3.71 38.06 78.11
C MET A 73 -3.96 39.25 79.04
N SER A 74 -5.12 39.28 79.68
CA SER A 74 -5.50 40.36 80.61
C SER A 74 -6.35 39.82 81.75
N LYS A 75 -6.49 40.63 82.82
CA LYS A 75 -7.44 40.33 83.90
C LYS A 75 -8.71 41.14 83.71
N ASP A 76 -9.87 40.52 83.95
CA ASP A 76 -11.14 41.23 84.02
C ASP A 76 -11.31 41.92 85.39
N SER A 77 -12.42 42.67 85.54
CA SER A 77 -12.75 43.35 86.80
C SER A 77 -13.05 42.41 87.97
N ARG A 78 -13.22 41.11 87.71
CA ARG A 78 -13.46 40.06 88.72
C ARG A 78 -12.18 39.28 89.04
N GLY A 79 -11.06 39.59 88.37
CA GLY A 79 -9.76 38.95 88.57
C GLY A 79 -9.54 37.67 87.76
N ASN A 80 -10.47 37.33 86.85
CA ASN A 80 -10.33 36.19 85.95
C ASN A 80 -9.30 36.49 84.87
N THR A 81 -8.62 35.46 84.37
CA THR A 81 -7.68 35.61 83.26
C THR A 81 -8.43 35.45 81.94
N ILE A 82 -8.49 36.50 81.14
CA ILE A 82 -9.00 36.47 79.78
C ILE A 82 -7.82 36.30 78.83
N ILE A 83 -7.83 35.18 78.09
CA ILE A 83 -6.91 34.89 77.00
C ILE A 83 -7.66 35.16 75.70
N LYS A 84 -7.18 36.12 74.92
CA LYS A 84 -7.66 36.40 73.57
C LYS A 84 -6.70 35.79 72.57
N PHE A 85 -7.25 35.07 71.61
CA PHE A 85 -6.51 34.45 70.53
C PHE A 85 -6.47 35.37 69.30
N SER A 86 -5.64 35.06 68.31
CA SER A 86 -5.47 35.87 67.11
C SER A 86 -6.63 35.76 66.13
N ASP A 87 -7.45 34.72 66.25
CA ASP A 87 -8.73 34.53 65.52
C ASP A 87 -9.90 35.34 66.12
N GLY A 88 -9.69 35.99 67.27
CA GLY A 88 -10.69 36.78 67.97
C GLY A 88 -11.46 36.01 69.05
N GLU A 89 -11.30 34.69 69.16
CA GLU A 89 -11.90 33.92 70.24
C GLU A 89 -11.28 34.27 71.60
N THR A 90 -12.05 34.04 72.66
CA THR A 90 -11.64 34.35 74.03
C THR A 90 -11.94 33.18 74.95
N VAL A 91 -10.94 32.75 75.71
CA VAL A 91 -11.10 31.82 76.83
C VAL A 91 -10.97 32.61 78.13
N THR A 92 -11.94 32.44 79.02
CA THR A 92 -11.90 33.01 80.37
C THR A 92 -11.60 31.91 81.37
N ILE A 93 -10.48 32.03 82.06
CA ILE A 93 -10.11 31.18 83.18
C ILE A 93 -10.53 31.92 84.45
N GLU A 94 -11.53 31.39 85.14
CA GLU A 94 -11.99 31.97 86.39
C GLU A 94 -10.87 31.93 87.44
N LYS A 95 -10.82 32.97 88.28
CA LYS A 95 -9.96 32.96 89.46
C LYS A 95 -10.40 31.81 90.36
N GLY A 96 -9.49 30.88 90.65
CA GLY A 96 -9.74 29.87 91.69
C GLY A 96 -9.94 30.51 93.06
N ASP A 97 -10.80 29.91 93.89
CA ASP A 97 -11.22 30.42 95.21
C ASP A 97 -10.06 30.77 96.17
N LYS A 98 -8.83 30.28 95.91
CA LYS A 98 -7.64 30.43 96.76
C LYS A 98 -6.51 31.31 96.23
N GLY A 99 -6.58 31.79 94.99
CA GLY A 99 -5.52 32.68 94.44
C GLY A 99 -4.20 31.98 94.06
N ASP A 100 -4.15 30.64 94.06
CA ASP A 100 -3.04 29.87 93.53
C ASP A 100 -3.02 29.93 91.99
N SER A 101 -1.83 30.05 91.39
CA SER A 101 -1.67 30.04 89.94
C SER A 101 -2.08 28.69 89.36
N ILE A 102 -3.04 28.69 88.44
CA ILE A 102 -3.38 27.51 87.63
C ILE A 102 -2.30 27.35 86.55
N THR A 103 -1.64 26.18 86.52
CA THR A 103 -0.62 25.85 85.52
C THR A 103 -1.08 24.68 84.64
N VAL A 104 -0.49 24.54 83.45
CA VAL A 104 -0.72 23.37 82.60
C VAL A 104 0.01 22.18 83.22
N SER A 105 -0.74 21.16 83.66
CA SER A 105 -0.20 19.97 84.29
C SER A 105 0.29 18.96 83.25
N SER A 106 -0.43 18.81 82.14
CA SER A 106 -0.04 17.96 81.01
C SER A 106 -0.84 18.28 79.75
N HIS A 107 -0.34 17.87 78.59
CA HIS A 107 -1.14 17.83 77.37
C HIS A 107 -0.96 16.46 76.70
N LYS A 108 -2.02 15.96 76.06
CA LYS A 108 -2.00 14.69 75.33
C LYS A 108 -2.93 14.76 74.12
N LYS A 109 -2.66 13.91 73.13
CA LYS A 109 -3.61 13.64 72.06
C LYS A 109 -4.62 12.60 72.53
N ASP A 110 -5.90 12.85 72.30
CA ASP A 110 -6.95 11.87 72.57
C ASP A 110 -7.04 10.83 71.42
N ARG A 111 -7.99 9.90 71.51
CA ARG A 111 -8.21 8.88 70.46
C ARG A 111 -8.69 9.45 69.12
N GLN A 112 -9.21 10.68 69.12
CA GLN A 112 -9.73 11.36 67.93
C GLN A 112 -8.65 12.24 67.27
N GLY A 113 -7.55 12.52 67.97
CA GLY A 113 -6.42 13.35 67.53
C GLY A 113 -6.48 14.80 68.04
N ASN A 114 -7.47 15.11 68.88
CA ASN A 114 -7.63 16.41 69.53
C ASN A 114 -6.56 16.59 70.60
N THR A 115 -6.12 17.82 70.84
CA THR A 115 -5.18 18.13 71.93
C THR A 115 -5.98 18.40 73.20
N VAL A 116 -5.83 17.56 74.21
CA VAL A 116 -6.42 17.77 75.53
C VAL A 116 -5.34 18.34 76.45
N ILE A 117 -5.54 19.58 76.89
CA ILE A 117 -4.68 20.30 77.84
C ILE A 117 -5.32 20.16 79.23
N ASN A 118 -4.61 19.56 80.17
CA ASN A 118 -5.05 19.40 81.56
C ASN A 118 -4.36 20.45 82.42
N PHE A 119 -5.09 21.03 83.36
CA PHE A 119 -4.61 22.05 84.28
C PHE A 119 -4.32 21.47 85.67
N SER A 120 -3.64 22.24 86.52
CA SER A 120 -3.25 21.84 87.89
C SER A 120 -4.43 21.72 88.85
N ASP A 121 -5.60 22.28 88.51
CA ASP A 121 -6.85 22.21 89.27
C ASP A 121 -7.74 21.01 88.89
N GLY A 122 -7.31 20.19 87.92
CA GLY A 122 -8.06 19.05 87.41
C GLY A 122 -9.01 19.37 86.25
N SER A 123 -9.17 20.65 85.88
CA SER A 123 -9.91 21.04 84.67
C SER A 123 -9.13 20.71 83.40
N ASN A 124 -9.81 20.73 82.24
CA ASN A 124 -9.16 20.56 80.94
C ASN A 124 -9.83 21.39 79.84
N VAL A 125 -9.05 21.70 78.81
CA VAL A 125 -9.49 22.31 77.55
C VAL A 125 -9.13 21.35 76.42
N THR A 126 -10.10 21.10 75.53
CA THR A 126 -9.87 20.30 74.31
C THR A 126 -9.81 21.24 73.12
N VAL A 127 -8.72 21.16 72.38
CA VAL A 127 -8.55 21.84 71.08
C VAL A 127 -8.72 20.78 70.00
N ASP A 128 -9.70 20.97 69.14
CA ASP A 128 -10.00 20.03 68.06
C ASP A 128 -8.84 19.94 67.07
N LYS A 129 -8.63 18.74 66.52
CA LYS A 129 -7.76 18.62 65.35
C LYS A 129 -8.42 19.36 64.20
N GLY A 130 -7.63 20.11 63.44
CA GLY A 130 -8.11 20.69 62.19
C GLY A 130 -8.61 19.61 61.23
N ASP A 131 -9.51 19.98 60.34
CA ASP A 131 -10.07 19.07 59.35
C ASP A 131 -8.99 18.47 58.46
N SER A 132 -9.13 17.18 58.16
CA SER A 132 -8.21 16.50 57.26
C SER A 132 -8.54 16.88 55.82
N ILE A 133 -7.55 17.43 55.11
CA ILE A 133 -7.68 17.71 53.67
C ILE A 133 -7.62 16.38 52.91
N LYS A 134 -8.64 16.12 52.08
CA LYS A 134 -8.75 14.94 51.22
C LYS A 134 -8.66 15.35 49.76
N VAL A 135 -8.27 14.43 48.89
CA VAL A 135 -8.44 14.58 47.44
C VAL A 135 -9.91 14.30 47.11
N GLU A 136 -10.60 15.28 46.54
CA GLU A 136 -11.99 15.13 46.10
C GLU A 136 -12.07 14.54 44.69
N SER A 137 -11.22 15.00 43.78
CA SER A 137 -11.20 14.50 42.42
C SER A 137 -9.85 14.70 41.75
N THR A 138 -9.58 13.83 40.79
CA THR A 138 -8.47 13.94 39.85
C THR A 138 -9.05 13.92 38.43
N SER A 139 -8.59 14.85 37.59
CA SER A 139 -9.03 14.96 36.19
C SER A 139 -7.86 15.32 35.29
N THR A 140 -8.07 15.28 33.99
CA THR A 140 -7.07 15.70 33.00
C THR A 140 -7.59 16.92 32.25
N ASP A 141 -6.77 17.97 32.13
CA ASP A 141 -7.14 19.16 31.35
C ASP A 141 -6.95 18.94 29.83
N SER A 142 -7.36 19.93 29.02
CA SER A 142 -7.22 19.87 27.56
C SER A 142 -5.77 19.86 27.06
N LYS A 143 -4.80 20.20 27.92
CA LYS A 143 -3.36 20.13 27.65
C LYS A 143 -2.75 18.80 28.11
N GLY A 144 -3.55 17.93 28.73
CA GLY A 144 -3.15 16.62 29.22
C GLY A 144 -2.53 16.62 30.62
N ASN A 145 -2.55 17.76 31.33
CA ASN A 145 -2.06 17.86 32.71
C ASN A 145 -3.06 17.20 33.67
N THR A 146 -2.56 16.63 34.77
CA THR A 146 -3.43 16.11 35.83
C THR A 146 -3.79 17.23 36.80
N LEU A 147 -5.08 17.48 36.96
CA LEU A 147 -5.64 18.44 37.90
C LEU A 147 -6.20 17.72 39.12
N VAL A 148 -5.64 17.98 40.30
CA VAL A 148 -6.05 17.41 41.59
C VAL A 148 -6.83 18.48 42.35
N LYS A 149 -8.06 18.18 42.78
CA LYS A 149 -8.87 19.04 43.66
C LYS A 149 -8.91 18.49 45.08
N PHE A 150 -8.76 19.37 46.06
CA PHE A 150 -8.76 19.03 47.47
C PHE A 150 -10.06 19.51 48.15
N SER A 151 -10.39 18.91 49.31
CA SER A 151 -11.63 19.19 50.05
C SER A 151 -11.71 20.57 50.69
N ASP A 152 -10.63 21.34 50.66
CA ASP A 152 -10.58 22.74 51.10
C ASP A 152 -10.81 23.73 49.93
N GLY A 153 -11.12 23.22 48.73
CA GLY A 153 -11.30 24.01 47.51
C GLY A 153 -10.00 24.36 46.79
N SER A 154 -8.83 24.02 47.37
CA SER A 154 -7.54 24.21 46.69
C SER A 154 -7.35 23.17 45.58
N SER A 155 -6.40 23.45 44.67
CA SER A 155 -6.07 22.53 43.59
C SER A 155 -4.57 22.54 43.25
N ALA A 156 -4.09 21.41 42.72
CA ALA A 156 -2.74 21.27 42.19
C ALA A 156 -2.80 20.80 40.74
N THR A 157 -1.99 21.45 39.88
CA THR A 157 -1.81 21.04 38.49
C THR A 157 -0.46 20.35 38.36
N ILE A 158 -0.49 19.10 37.93
CA ILE A 158 0.69 18.29 37.61
C ILE A 158 0.83 18.32 36.09
N ALA A 159 1.86 19.00 35.60
CA ALA A 159 2.11 19.09 34.17
C ALA A 159 2.25 17.68 33.56
N LYS A 160 1.69 17.49 32.37
CA LYS A 160 1.96 16.30 31.57
C LYS A 160 3.45 16.28 31.27
N GLY A 161 4.15 15.24 31.72
CA GLY A 161 5.51 14.96 31.26
C GLY A 161 5.51 14.82 29.73
N GLU A 162 6.63 15.11 29.07
CA GLU A 162 6.74 14.86 27.64
C GLU A 162 6.29 13.42 27.35
N LYS A 163 5.49 13.25 26.29
CA LYS A 163 4.98 11.94 25.94
C LYS A 163 6.19 11.14 25.46
N GLY A 164 6.68 10.25 26.29
CA GLY A 164 7.66 9.26 25.91
C GLY A 164 7.38 8.60 24.59
N ASP A 165 8.44 8.40 23.84
CA ASP A 165 8.39 7.51 22.70
C ASP A 165 7.91 6.12 23.18
N PRO A 166 7.07 5.43 22.40
CA PRO A 166 6.68 4.07 22.75
C PRO A 166 7.93 3.21 22.96
N LEU A 167 8.05 2.59 24.14
CA LEU A 167 9.14 1.66 24.45
C LEU A 167 9.26 0.62 23.34
N LYS A 168 10.42 0.60 22.69
CA LYS A 168 10.76 -0.43 21.71
C LYS A 168 11.45 -1.59 22.41
N PHE A 169 11.42 -2.76 21.79
CA PHE A 169 12.03 -3.94 22.39
C PHE A 169 13.56 -3.76 22.55
N GLU A 170 14.15 -2.92 21.70
CA GLU A 170 15.56 -2.53 21.72
C GLU A 170 15.93 -1.60 22.90
N ASP A 171 14.95 -0.96 23.54
CA ASP A 171 15.17 -0.07 24.70
C ASP A 171 15.28 -0.83 26.02
N LEU A 172 15.02 -2.14 26.01
CA LEU A 172 15.08 -3.00 27.19
C LEU A 172 16.53 -3.42 27.47
N THR A 173 16.93 -3.37 28.74
CA THR A 173 18.22 -3.92 29.15
C THR A 173 18.24 -5.43 28.99
N GLN A 174 19.44 -6.00 28.82
CA GLN A 174 19.59 -7.46 28.71
C GLN A 174 19.01 -8.19 29.93
N GLU A 175 19.06 -7.58 31.11
CA GLU A 175 18.48 -8.13 32.33
C GLU A 175 16.95 -8.10 32.33
N GLN A 176 16.32 -7.02 31.84
CA GLN A 176 14.87 -6.96 31.64
C GLN A 176 14.40 -7.95 30.59
N ILE A 177 15.15 -8.06 29.48
CA ILE A 177 14.91 -9.08 28.45
C ILE A 177 15.00 -10.47 29.07
N ASN A 178 15.99 -10.74 29.91
CA ASN A 178 16.13 -12.02 30.59
C ASN A 178 14.99 -12.26 31.60
N GLN A 179 14.48 -11.24 32.29
CA GLN A 179 13.31 -11.38 33.18
C GLN A 179 12.01 -11.65 32.41
N ILE A 180 11.83 -11.04 31.24
CA ILE A 180 10.69 -11.31 30.35
C ILE A 180 10.79 -12.73 29.77
N LYS A 181 12.00 -13.16 29.39
CA LYS A 181 12.29 -14.51 28.87
C LYS A 181 12.26 -15.59 29.94
N ALA A 182 12.58 -15.27 31.19
CA ALA A 182 12.68 -16.21 32.31
C ALA A 182 11.36 -16.45 33.04
N LYS A 183 10.27 -15.77 32.65
CA LYS A 183 8.95 -16.28 32.96
C LYS A 183 8.79 -17.51 32.09
N ASP A 184 8.74 -18.70 32.71
CA ASP A 184 8.45 -19.97 32.06
C ASP A 184 7.08 -19.89 31.36
N VAL A 185 7.06 -19.26 30.19
CA VAL A 185 5.95 -19.35 29.27
C VAL A 185 6.10 -20.74 28.68
N ASP A 186 5.26 -21.65 29.15
CA ASP A 186 5.15 -22.97 28.57
C ASP A 186 4.65 -22.84 27.12
N MET A 187 5.61 -22.76 26.21
CA MET A 187 5.37 -22.73 24.77
C MET A 187 5.31 -24.13 24.18
N SER A 188 5.24 -25.19 24.99
CA SER A 188 5.17 -26.58 24.48
C SER A 188 3.96 -26.84 23.57
N ASN A 189 2.90 -26.03 23.72
CA ASN A 189 1.72 -26.06 22.86
C ASN A 189 1.85 -25.22 21.57
N TYR A 190 2.96 -24.50 21.37
CA TYR A 190 3.20 -23.66 20.21
C TYR A 190 4.25 -24.27 19.29
N ALA A 191 4.01 -24.21 17.99
CA ALA A 191 4.96 -24.70 16.99
C ALA A 191 6.25 -23.87 17.02
N THR A 192 7.39 -24.54 17.13
CA THR A 192 8.70 -23.88 17.02
C THR A 192 9.01 -23.52 15.58
N LYS A 193 10.03 -22.67 15.38
CA LYS A 193 10.53 -22.35 14.04
C LYS A 193 10.97 -23.60 13.27
N ASP A 194 11.54 -24.58 13.98
CA ASP A 194 11.96 -25.86 13.41
C ASP A 194 10.78 -26.77 13.09
N ASP A 195 9.67 -26.67 13.85
CA ASP A 195 8.43 -27.38 13.53
C ASP A 195 7.78 -26.80 12.27
N LEU A 196 7.74 -25.47 12.15
CA LEU A 196 7.23 -24.78 10.97
C LEU A 196 8.07 -25.05 9.73
N ALA A 197 9.40 -25.14 9.86
CA ALA A 197 10.29 -25.45 8.74
C ALA A 197 10.11 -26.88 8.19
N LYS A 198 9.54 -27.80 8.99
CA LYS A 198 9.20 -29.17 8.59
C LYS A 198 7.81 -29.28 7.99
N VAL A 199 6.98 -28.23 8.07
CA VAL A 199 5.68 -28.20 7.41
C VAL A 199 5.92 -28.09 5.91
N ASP A 200 5.77 -29.22 5.23
CA ASP A 200 5.81 -29.26 3.78
C ASP A 200 4.52 -28.67 3.18
N VAL A 201 4.58 -27.37 2.88
CA VAL A 201 3.52 -26.66 2.14
C VAL A 201 3.58 -26.90 0.63
N SER A 202 4.55 -27.67 0.13
CA SER A 202 4.69 -27.93 -1.31
C SER A 202 3.51 -28.72 -1.85
N SER A 203 2.98 -29.66 -1.05
CA SER A 203 1.73 -30.37 -1.35
C SER A 203 0.50 -29.44 -1.42
N GLN A 204 0.53 -28.30 -0.72
CA GLN A 204 -0.53 -27.28 -0.80
C GLN A 204 -0.39 -26.38 -2.03
N LEU A 205 0.78 -26.35 -2.67
CA LEU A 205 1.02 -25.66 -3.94
C LEU A 205 0.70 -26.54 -5.16
N GLU A 206 0.69 -27.87 -4.99
CA GLU A 206 0.31 -28.82 -6.03
C GLU A 206 -1.20 -28.68 -6.35
N GLY A 207 -1.50 -27.81 -7.30
CA GLY A 207 -2.85 -27.54 -7.79
C GLY A 207 -3.13 -26.05 -8.00
N TYR A 208 -2.52 -25.18 -7.21
CA TYR A 208 -2.71 -23.72 -7.32
C TYR A 208 -1.86 -23.08 -8.44
N ALA A 209 -0.77 -23.73 -8.84
CA ALA A 209 0.17 -23.22 -9.82
C ALA A 209 0.40 -24.23 -10.96
N LYS A 210 -0.67 -24.69 -11.62
CA LYS A 210 -0.49 -25.24 -12.98
C LYS A 210 0.07 -24.11 -13.84
N LYS A 211 1.38 -24.18 -14.13
CA LYS A 211 2.11 -23.18 -14.93
C LYS A 211 1.44 -22.96 -16.28
N ASP A 212 0.79 -24.00 -16.79
CA ASP A 212 -0.06 -23.98 -17.96
C ASP A 212 -1.52 -24.24 -17.53
N HIS A 213 -2.36 -23.23 -17.70
CA HIS A 213 -3.81 -23.37 -17.63
C HIS A 213 -4.42 -22.88 -18.94
N THR A 214 -5.56 -23.46 -19.30
CA THR A 214 -6.33 -23.09 -20.49
C THR A 214 -7.72 -22.65 -20.03
N HIS A 215 -8.26 -21.65 -20.71
CA HIS A 215 -9.64 -21.22 -20.56
C HIS A 215 -10.44 -21.67 -21.77
N GLU A 216 -11.67 -22.12 -21.55
CA GLU A 216 -12.63 -22.28 -22.66
C GLU A 216 -13.16 -20.89 -23.04
N ILE A 217 -13.65 -20.73 -24.27
CA ILE A 217 -14.21 -19.44 -24.72
C ILE A 217 -15.42 -19.01 -23.86
N GLU A 218 -16.11 -19.99 -23.28
CA GLU A 218 -17.25 -19.82 -22.36
C GLU A 218 -16.85 -19.14 -21.04
N ASP A 219 -15.55 -19.14 -20.68
CA ASP A 219 -15.05 -18.50 -19.45
C ASP A 219 -15.10 -16.96 -19.52
N VAL A 220 -15.28 -16.39 -20.72
CA VAL A 220 -15.38 -14.95 -20.94
C VAL A 220 -16.78 -14.62 -21.42
N ASP A 221 -17.62 -14.13 -20.50
CA ASP A 221 -19.00 -13.77 -20.79
C ASP A 221 -19.09 -12.79 -21.97
N GLY A 222 -19.89 -13.15 -22.98
CA GLY A 222 -20.08 -12.38 -24.21
C GLY A 222 -18.98 -12.48 -25.27
N LEU A 223 -17.84 -13.16 -25.03
CA LEU A 223 -16.76 -13.27 -26.02
C LEU A 223 -17.19 -14.05 -27.27
N GLN A 224 -17.94 -15.14 -27.09
CA GLN A 224 -18.50 -15.92 -28.20
C GLN A 224 -19.41 -15.05 -29.08
N THR A 225 -20.32 -14.28 -28.46
CA THR A 225 -21.23 -13.35 -29.16
C THR A 225 -20.48 -12.25 -29.92
N GLU A 226 -19.45 -11.65 -29.31
CA GLU A 226 -18.65 -10.61 -29.95
C GLU A 226 -17.87 -11.17 -31.15
N LEU A 227 -17.25 -12.35 -31.03
CA LEU A 227 -16.55 -13.02 -32.14
C LEU A 227 -17.50 -13.43 -33.27
N ASP A 228 -18.66 -14.00 -32.93
CA ASP A 228 -19.70 -14.33 -33.90
C ASP A 228 -20.22 -13.06 -34.61
N GLY A 229 -20.13 -11.89 -33.97
CA GLY A 229 -20.46 -10.59 -34.55
C GLY A 229 -19.34 -9.92 -35.37
N LYS A 230 -18.06 -10.28 -35.18
CA LYS A 230 -16.93 -9.71 -35.95
C LYS A 230 -16.83 -10.23 -37.38
N ALA A 231 -17.28 -11.45 -37.62
CA ALA A 231 -17.33 -12.06 -38.94
C ALA A 231 -18.78 -12.44 -39.25
N ASN A 232 -19.59 -11.44 -39.58
CA ASN A 232 -20.92 -11.75 -40.08
C ASN A 232 -20.77 -12.60 -41.35
N LYS A 233 -21.40 -13.79 -41.37
CA LYS A 233 -21.58 -14.58 -42.60
C LYS A 233 -22.25 -13.75 -43.70
N SER A 234 -22.94 -12.67 -43.32
CA SER A 234 -23.51 -11.70 -44.24
C SER A 234 -22.49 -10.75 -44.89
N ASP A 235 -21.33 -10.52 -44.28
CA ASP A 235 -20.25 -9.72 -44.90
C ASP A 235 -19.67 -10.46 -46.12
N LEU A 236 -19.67 -11.81 -46.09
CA LEU A 236 -19.40 -12.64 -47.27
C LEU A 236 -20.54 -12.63 -48.29
N SER A 237 -21.80 -12.56 -47.85
CA SER A 237 -22.94 -12.46 -48.77
C SER A 237 -23.13 -11.06 -49.38
N SER A 238 -22.53 -10.04 -48.76
CA SER A 238 -22.51 -8.65 -49.23
C SER A 238 -21.32 -8.35 -50.15
N ILE A 239 -20.39 -9.30 -50.35
CA ILE A 239 -19.47 -9.23 -51.48
C ILE A 239 -20.30 -9.53 -52.72
N ASP A 240 -20.83 -8.48 -53.33
CA ASP A 240 -21.45 -8.56 -54.64
C ASP A 240 -20.37 -8.88 -55.69
N MET A 241 -20.14 -10.19 -55.88
CA MET A 241 -19.25 -10.70 -56.94
C MET A 241 -19.89 -10.60 -58.33
N SER A 242 -21.13 -10.09 -58.44
CA SER A 242 -21.82 -9.97 -59.73
C SER A 242 -21.17 -8.95 -60.67
N GLY A 243 -20.27 -8.11 -60.16
CA GLY A 243 -19.38 -7.26 -60.95
C GLY A 243 -18.06 -7.91 -61.40
N TYR A 244 -17.71 -9.10 -60.91
CA TYR A 244 -16.42 -9.75 -61.20
C TYR A 244 -16.53 -11.05 -62.01
N ALA A 245 -17.62 -11.82 -61.89
CA ALA A 245 -18.10 -12.82 -62.87
C ALA A 245 -19.25 -13.65 -62.28
N LYS A 246 -20.34 -13.84 -63.02
CA LYS A 246 -21.39 -14.84 -62.69
C LYS A 246 -20.95 -16.23 -63.17
N ALA A 247 -21.44 -17.31 -62.56
CA ALA A 247 -21.21 -18.67 -63.04
C ALA A 247 -21.58 -18.85 -64.53
N THR A 248 -22.65 -18.17 -64.96
CA THR A 248 -23.09 -18.07 -66.36
C THR A 248 -22.10 -17.34 -67.28
N ASP A 249 -21.27 -16.46 -66.74
CA ASP A 249 -20.24 -15.73 -67.49
C ASP A 249 -18.99 -16.61 -67.69
N LEU A 250 -18.71 -17.53 -66.78
CA LEU A 250 -17.62 -18.50 -66.87
C LEU A 250 -17.98 -19.73 -67.73
N ASP A 251 -19.23 -20.19 -67.68
CA ASP A 251 -19.73 -21.28 -68.55
C ASP A 251 -19.65 -20.93 -70.04
N LYS A 252 -19.63 -19.63 -70.39
CA LYS A 252 -19.43 -19.16 -71.78
C LYS A 252 -17.97 -18.95 -72.17
N LYS A 253 -17.03 -18.99 -71.21
CA LYS A 253 -15.60 -18.77 -71.45
C LYS A 253 -14.83 -20.08 -71.68
N ALA A 254 -15.38 -21.22 -71.25
CA ALA A 254 -14.76 -22.53 -71.43
C ALA A 254 -15.48 -23.33 -72.53
N ASN A 255 -15.32 -22.94 -73.79
CA ASN A 255 -15.64 -23.86 -74.89
C ASN A 255 -14.42 -24.76 -75.11
N SER A 256 -14.51 -26.05 -74.77
CA SER A 256 -13.39 -27.00 -74.81
C SER A 256 -12.89 -27.30 -76.23
N THR A 257 -13.65 -26.88 -77.25
CA THR A 257 -13.23 -26.82 -78.65
C THR A 257 -13.83 -25.57 -79.28
N HIS A 258 -12.99 -24.78 -79.97
CA HIS A 258 -13.44 -23.68 -80.83
C HIS A 258 -12.75 -23.80 -82.18
N THR A 259 -13.46 -23.40 -83.24
CA THR A 259 -12.98 -23.35 -84.63
C THR A 259 -13.25 -21.97 -85.20
N HIS A 260 -12.41 -21.52 -86.12
CA HIS A 260 -12.59 -20.26 -86.84
C HIS A 260 -12.95 -20.54 -88.30
N GLU A 261 -13.88 -19.75 -88.83
CA GLU A 261 -14.11 -19.71 -90.28
C GLU A 261 -13.06 -18.80 -90.94
N ILE A 262 -12.79 -19.00 -92.23
CA ILE A 262 -11.79 -18.16 -92.95
C ILE A 262 -12.18 -16.68 -92.99
N SER A 263 -13.48 -16.40 -92.88
CA SER A 263 -14.05 -15.05 -92.75
C SER A 263 -13.61 -14.33 -91.49
N ASP A 264 -13.16 -15.06 -90.46
CA ASP A 264 -12.76 -14.48 -89.18
C ASP A 264 -11.45 -13.67 -89.29
N ILE A 265 -10.70 -13.84 -90.39
CA ILE A 265 -9.46 -13.11 -90.65
C ILE A 265 -9.64 -12.23 -91.88
N ASN A 266 -9.83 -10.93 -91.64
CA ASN A 266 -10.04 -9.94 -92.70
C ASN A 266 -8.88 -9.97 -93.72
N GLY A 267 -9.22 -10.20 -94.99
CA GLY A 267 -8.26 -10.27 -96.11
C GLY A 267 -7.50 -11.60 -96.26
N LEU A 268 -7.71 -12.60 -95.40
CA LEU A 268 -7.07 -13.92 -95.56
C LEU A 268 -7.57 -14.63 -96.82
N GLN A 269 -8.88 -14.61 -97.07
CA GLN A 269 -9.48 -15.16 -98.30
C GLN A 269 -8.87 -14.51 -99.55
N THR A 270 -8.76 -13.17 -99.57
CA THR A 270 -8.15 -12.43 -100.68
C THR A 270 -6.69 -12.81 -100.89
N LYS A 271 -5.87 -12.87 -99.83
CA LYS A 271 -4.47 -13.27 -99.95
C LYS A 271 -4.30 -14.71 -100.46
N LEU A 272 -5.19 -15.62 -100.08
CA LEU A 272 -5.18 -17.00 -100.57
C LEU A 272 -5.63 -17.09 -102.02
N ASP A 273 -6.68 -16.34 -102.38
CA ASP A 273 -7.13 -16.20 -103.77
C ASP A 273 -6.05 -15.57 -104.67
N ASP A 274 -5.21 -14.68 -104.12
CA ASP A 274 -4.07 -14.08 -104.84
C ASP A 274 -2.86 -15.02 -104.94
N LYS A 275 -2.75 -16.02 -104.05
CA LYS A 275 -1.66 -17.01 -104.07
C LYS A 275 -1.88 -18.12 -105.09
N ALA A 276 -3.13 -18.45 -105.39
CA ALA A 276 -3.47 -19.33 -106.49
C ALA A 276 -3.78 -18.46 -107.71
N GLU A 277 -2.90 -18.46 -108.74
CA GLU A 277 -3.29 -17.92 -110.04
C GLU A 277 -4.48 -18.75 -110.58
N ARG A 278 -5.71 -18.32 -110.29
CA ARG A 278 -6.94 -19.01 -110.71
C ARG A 278 -7.06 -19.08 -112.24
N ASN A 279 -6.28 -18.26 -112.96
CA ASN A 279 -6.13 -18.27 -114.41
C ASN A 279 -4.65 -18.26 -114.81
N HIS A 280 -3.88 -19.29 -114.45
CA HIS A 280 -2.68 -19.56 -115.24
C HIS A 280 -3.07 -20.32 -116.50
N THR A 281 -2.63 -19.81 -117.65
CA THR A 281 -2.76 -20.49 -118.94
C THR A 281 -1.39 -20.99 -119.33
N HIS A 282 -1.26 -22.25 -119.74
CA HIS A 282 -0.03 -22.77 -120.37
C HIS A 282 0.13 -22.17 -121.78
N ALA A 283 0.38 -20.86 -121.88
CA ALA A 283 0.37 -20.11 -123.13
C ALA A 283 1.78 -19.84 -123.71
N GLN A 284 2.79 -20.62 -123.31
CA GLN A 284 4.12 -20.53 -123.90
C GLN A 284 4.57 -21.90 -124.41
N TYR A 285 4.11 -22.26 -125.61
CA TYR A 285 4.82 -23.24 -126.40
C TYR A 285 6.09 -22.57 -126.94
N LEU A 286 7.26 -23.05 -126.55
CA LEU A 286 8.50 -22.73 -127.26
C LEU A 286 8.35 -23.25 -128.70
N THR A 287 8.71 -22.43 -129.68
CA THR A 287 8.81 -22.93 -131.06
C THR A 287 9.87 -24.05 -131.09
N VAL A 288 9.73 -25.03 -131.98
CA VAL A 288 10.69 -26.15 -132.10
C VAL A 288 12.12 -25.63 -132.25
N VAL A 289 12.29 -24.51 -132.98
CA VAL A 289 13.59 -23.85 -133.18
C VAL A 289 14.19 -23.33 -131.87
N ASP A 290 13.38 -22.77 -130.98
CA ASP A 290 13.87 -22.25 -129.70
C ASP A 290 14.07 -23.36 -128.66
N ALA A 291 13.30 -24.44 -128.75
CA ALA A 291 13.49 -25.64 -127.95
C ALA A 291 14.81 -26.36 -128.33
N ASP A 292 15.10 -26.54 -129.62
CA ASP A 292 16.32 -27.24 -130.10
C ASP A 292 17.62 -26.48 -129.80
N LYS A 293 17.54 -25.16 -129.60
CA LYS A 293 18.68 -24.34 -129.14
C LYS A 293 19.02 -24.61 -127.67
N ARG A 294 17.99 -24.72 -126.83
CA ARG A 294 18.13 -24.78 -125.37
C ARG A 294 18.21 -26.19 -124.84
N TYR A 295 17.68 -27.16 -125.57
CA TYR A 295 17.58 -28.54 -125.13
C TYR A 295 18.14 -29.51 -126.17
N SER A 296 18.84 -30.53 -125.67
CA SER A 296 19.24 -31.72 -126.40
C SER A 296 18.29 -32.85 -126.04
N LYS A 297 17.81 -33.60 -127.04
CA LYS A 297 16.97 -34.78 -126.81
C LYS A 297 17.73 -36.04 -127.19
N ASP A 298 17.89 -36.93 -126.21
CA ASP A 298 18.25 -38.33 -126.44
C ASP A 298 17.00 -39.20 -126.26
N ASN A 299 17.05 -40.46 -126.69
CA ASN A 299 15.89 -41.37 -126.74
C ASN A 299 15.16 -41.61 -125.41
N ASN A 300 15.62 -41.06 -124.27
CA ASN A 300 14.92 -41.16 -123.00
C ASN A 300 15.09 -39.97 -122.03
N SER A 301 15.63 -38.82 -122.47
CA SER A 301 15.69 -37.60 -121.63
C SER A 301 15.83 -36.31 -122.45
N VAL A 302 15.36 -35.19 -121.88
CA VAL A 302 15.60 -33.83 -122.39
C VAL A 302 16.60 -33.17 -121.46
N GLN A 303 17.77 -32.80 -121.98
CA GLN A 303 18.86 -32.17 -121.23
C GLN A 303 19.03 -30.73 -121.71
N LEU A 304 19.42 -29.79 -120.83
CA LEU A 304 19.83 -28.47 -121.32
C LEU A 304 21.11 -28.59 -122.13
N LYS A 305 21.15 -27.93 -123.29
CA LYS A 305 22.37 -27.80 -124.08
C LYS A 305 23.28 -26.83 -123.34
N VAL A 306 24.51 -27.29 -123.08
CA VAL A 306 25.53 -26.64 -122.23
C VAL A 306 25.48 -25.11 -122.32
N MET A 307 25.04 -24.47 -121.24
CA MET A 307 25.13 -23.02 -121.04
C MET A 307 26.58 -22.67 -120.72
N SER A 308 27.08 -21.52 -121.19
CA SER A 308 28.38 -21.04 -120.74
C SER A 308 28.37 -20.85 -119.21
N GLU A 309 29.53 -20.97 -118.55
CA GLU A 309 29.62 -20.85 -117.08
C GLU A 309 29.11 -19.49 -116.57
N ASP A 310 29.21 -18.46 -117.42
CA ASP A 310 28.67 -17.12 -117.19
C ASP A 310 27.12 -17.08 -117.26
N GLU A 311 26.52 -17.84 -118.17
CA GLU A 311 25.07 -17.99 -118.27
C GLU A 311 24.50 -18.88 -117.13
N PHE A 312 25.26 -19.88 -116.70
CA PHE A 312 24.90 -20.71 -115.54
C PHE A 312 24.85 -19.88 -114.25
N ASN A 313 25.82 -18.98 -114.06
CA ASN A 313 25.90 -18.12 -112.88
C ASN A 313 24.83 -17.01 -112.84
N ARG A 314 24.12 -16.74 -113.94
CA ARG A 314 22.97 -15.82 -113.98
C ARG A 314 21.64 -16.47 -113.60
N LEU A 315 21.63 -17.78 -113.34
CA LEU A 315 20.45 -18.45 -112.78
C LEU A 315 20.36 -18.18 -111.28
N SER A 316 19.34 -17.43 -110.87
CA SER A 316 19.04 -17.23 -109.45
C SER A 316 18.08 -18.31 -108.96
N VAL A 317 18.46 -19.01 -107.89
CA VAL A 317 17.64 -20.02 -107.22
C VAL A 317 16.75 -19.33 -106.19
N LYS A 318 15.42 -19.37 -106.37
CA LYS A 318 14.51 -18.97 -105.28
C LYS A 318 14.24 -20.09 -104.27
N ASN A 319 14.25 -21.36 -104.70
CA ASN A 319 13.93 -22.53 -103.86
C ASN A 319 14.42 -23.83 -104.53
N SER A 320 14.52 -24.94 -103.78
CA SER A 320 15.14 -26.22 -104.19
C SER A 320 14.62 -26.87 -105.49
N ASN A 321 13.55 -26.37 -106.12
CA ASN A 321 12.94 -26.94 -107.33
C ASN A 321 12.61 -25.91 -108.45
N CYS A 322 13.17 -24.70 -108.45
CA CYS A 322 12.92 -23.72 -109.54
C CYS A 322 14.15 -22.86 -109.86
N PHE A 323 14.49 -22.81 -111.15
CA PHE A 323 15.52 -21.93 -111.70
C PHE A 323 14.90 -20.96 -112.72
N TYR A 324 15.28 -19.69 -112.68
CA TYR A 324 14.88 -18.71 -113.68
C TYR A 324 16.09 -17.88 -114.12
N LEU A 325 16.08 -17.45 -115.38
CA LEU A 325 17.09 -16.57 -115.93
C LEU A 325 16.83 -15.14 -115.43
N VAL A 326 17.80 -14.53 -114.74
CA VAL A 326 17.75 -13.09 -114.44
C VAL A 326 18.22 -12.35 -115.69
N VAL A 327 17.27 -11.80 -116.44
CA VAL A 327 17.55 -10.91 -117.58
C VAL A 327 17.96 -9.55 -117.05
#